data_AF-A0A4Y9TID7-F1
#
_entry.id   AF-A0A4Y9TID7-F1
#
_cell.length_a   1.000
_cell.length_b   1.000
_cell.length_c   1.000
_cell.angle_alpha   90.00
_cell.angle_beta   90.00
_cell.angle_gamma   90.00
#
_symmetry.space_group_name_H-M   'P 1'
#
loop_
_entity.id
_entity.type
_entity.pdbx_description
1 polymer ?
#
loop_
_entity_poly.entity_id
_entity_poly.type
_entity_poly.pdbx_seq_one_letter_code
_entity_poly.pdbx_strand_id
1 'polypeptide(L)'
;MSRLAEFRAAEKALQEQLAQLESLKNDAGLKKEIEFEEKLQALMKTYGKGLRDIILILDPNPGKSSAAAAPKQRRARVVKVYQNPHTGELIETKGGNHRGLKTWKEQYGAETVDSWLRG
;
A
#
# COMPACT_ATOMS: atom_id res chain seq x y z
N MET A 1 -4.53 -26.90 30.34
CA MET A 1 -5.43 -25.78 30.70
C MET A 1 -6.68 -26.38 31.32
N SER A 2 -7.37 -25.66 32.22
CA SER A 2 -8.63 -26.15 32.78
C SER A 2 -9.78 -25.88 31.83
N ARG A 3 -10.72 -26.82 31.67
CA ARG A 3 -11.93 -26.64 30.83
C ARG A 3 -12.75 -25.40 31.20
N LEU A 4 -12.74 -25.02 32.48
CA LEU A 4 -13.40 -23.79 32.95
C LEU A 4 -12.72 -22.53 32.38
N ALA A 5 -11.39 -22.54 32.27
CA ALA A 5 -10.64 -21.42 31.71
C ALA A 5 -10.87 -21.31 30.19
N GLU A 6 -10.97 -22.44 29.49
CA GLU A 6 -11.31 -22.49 28.07
C GLU A 6 -12.73 -21.97 27.80
N PHE A 7 -13.72 -22.39 28.60
CA PHE A 7 -15.10 -21.89 28.49
C PHE A 7 -15.19 -20.37 28.69
N ARG A 8 -14.56 -19.84 29.75
CA ARG A 8 -14.54 -18.39 30.00
C ARG A 8 -13.80 -17.60 28.92
N ALA A 9 -12.74 -18.17 28.35
CA ALA A 9 -12.04 -17.55 27.24
C ALA A 9 -12.93 -17.49 25.98
N ALA A 10 -13.67 -18.56 25.69
CA ALA A 10 -14.62 -18.60 24.58
C ALA A 10 -15.79 -17.62 24.77
N GLU A 11 -16.34 -17.54 25.98
CA GLU A 11 -17.41 -16.60 26.32
C GLU A 11 -16.97 -15.14 26.14
N LYS A 12 -15.76 -14.80 26.58
CA LYS A 12 -15.18 -13.47 26.40
C LYS A 12 -14.96 -13.14 24.92
N ALA A 13 -14.42 -14.08 24.14
CA ALA A 13 -14.22 -13.89 22.71
C ALA A 13 -15.54 -13.66 21.96
N LEU A 14 -16.60 -14.37 22.35
CA LEU A 14 -17.93 -14.19 21.78
C LEU A 14 -18.49 -12.79 22.11
N GLN A 15 -18.32 -12.32 23.34
CA GLN A 15 -18.72 -10.97 23.74
C GLN A 15 -17.98 -9.88 22.94
N GLU A 16 -16.67 -10.06 22.72
CA GLU A 16 -15.87 -9.13 21.91
C GLU A 16 -16.36 -9.09 20.44
N GLN A 17 -16.67 -10.25 19.85
CA GLN A 17 -17.22 -10.31 18.49
C GLN A 17 -18.60 -9.65 18.39
N LEU A 18 -19.47 -9.85 19.38
CA LEU A 18 -20.78 -9.19 19.41
C LEU A 18 -20.64 -7.66 19.53
N ALA A 19 -19.74 -7.18 20.37
CA ALA A 19 -19.46 -5.75 20.51
C ALA A 19 -18.91 -5.15 19.20
N GLN A 20 -18.03 -5.87 18.49
CA GLN A 20 -17.56 -5.46 17.17
C GLN A 20 -18.70 -5.38 16.15
N LEU A 21 -19.60 -6.37 16.12
CA LEU A 21 -20.77 -6.36 15.25
C LEU A 21 -21.70 -5.18 15.54
N GLU A 22 -21.93 -4.85 16.82
CA GLU A 22 -22.73 -3.68 17.20
C GLU A 22 -22.07 -2.36 16.79
N SER A 23 -20.75 -2.26 16.94
CA SER A 23 -19.98 -1.10 16.46
C SER A 23 -20.13 -0.94 14.94
N LEU A 24 -19.97 -2.02 14.18
CA LEU A 24 -20.12 -2.01 12.73
C LEU A 24 -21.57 -1.70 12.32
N LYS A 25 -22.57 -2.23 13.01
CA LYS A 25 -23.98 -1.92 12.78
C LYS A 25 -24.29 -0.44 13.01
N ASN A 26 -23.57 0.23 13.91
CA ASN A 26 -23.72 1.65 14.17
C ASN A 26 -22.83 2.54 13.29
N ASP A 27 -21.93 1.95 12.51
CA ASP A 27 -21.09 2.67 11.58
C ASP A 27 -21.93 3.32 10.48
N ALA A 28 -21.86 4.64 10.39
CA ALA A 28 -22.62 5.41 9.42
C ALA A 28 -22.14 5.19 7.97
N GLY A 29 -20.89 4.76 7.77
CA GLY A 29 -20.35 4.36 6.48
C GLY A 29 -20.98 3.04 6.01
N LEU A 30 -20.99 2.03 6.87
CA LEU A 30 -21.60 0.73 6.55
C LEU A 30 -23.09 0.87 6.23
N LYS A 31 -23.84 1.67 7.00
CA LYS A 31 -25.26 1.94 6.71
C LYS A 31 -25.46 2.56 5.32
N LYS A 32 -24.60 3.51 4.92
CA LYS A 32 -24.66 4.14 3.60
C LYS A 32 -24.32 3.16 2.47
N GLU A 33 -23.36 2.28 2.69
CA GLU A 33 -23.01 1.24 1.71
C GLU A 33 -24.17 0.26 1.49
N ILE A 34 -24.81 -0.21 2.58
CA ILE A 34 -25.99 -1.07 2.50
C ILE A 34 -27.15 -0.35 1.80
N GLU A 35 -27.45 0.91 2.17
CA GLU A 35 -28.52 1.69 1.55
C GLU A 35 -28.27 1.88 0.04
N PHE A 36 -27.02 2.14 -0.35
CA PHE A 36 -26.63 2.26 -1.75
C PHE A 36 -26.83 0.94 -2.51
N GLU A 37 -26.38 -0.18 -1.93
CA GLU A 37 -26.54 -1.51 -2.52
C GLU A 37 -28.02 -1.85 -2.73
N GLU A 38 -28.85 -1.68 -1.72
CA GLU A 38 -30.29 -1.96 -1.79
C GLU A 38 -30.97 -1.12 -2.88
N LYS A 39 -30.67 0.19 -2.94
CA LYS A 39 -31.21 1.09 -3.96
C LYS A 39 -30.73 0.71 -5.36
N LEU A 40 -29.46 0.35 -5.52
CA LEU A 40 -28.90 -0.08 -6.79
C LEU A 40 -29.58 -1.39 -7.27
N GLN A 41 -29.71 -2.38 -6.40
CA GLN A 41 -30.37 -3.65 -6.73
C GLN A 41 -31.85 -3.45 -7.08
N ALA A 42 -32.56 -2.59 -6.34
CA ALA A 42 -33.94 -2.24 -6.64
C ALA A 42 -34.04 -1.58 -8.02
N LEU A 43 -33.17 -0.62 -8.32
CA LEU A 43 -33.12 0.05 -9.63
C LEU A 43 -32.81 -0.94 -10.76
N MET A 44 -31.83 -1.81 -10.57
CA MET A 44 -31.50 -2.88 -11.50
C MET A 44 -32.72 -3.76 -11.81
N LYS A 45 -33.45 -4.15 -10.78
CA LYS A 45 -34.66 -4.99 -10.92
C LYS A 45 -35.78 -4.26 -11.65
N THR A 46 -36.04 -2.99 -11.32
CA THR A 46 -37.11 -2.19 -11.95
C THR A 46 -36.88 -2.03 -13.45
N TYR A 47 -35.63 -1.87 -13.88
CA TYR A 47 -35.28 -1.66 -15.29
C TYR A 47 -34.81 -2.93 -16.01
N GLY A 48 -34.84 -4.09 -15.34
CA GLY A 48 -34.35 -5.36 -15.90
C GLY A 48 -32.89 -5.32 -16.33
N LYS A 49 -32.05 -4.55 -15.61
CA LYS A 49 -30.62 -4.38 -15.92
C LYS A 49 -29.77 -5.30 -15.05
N GLY A 50 -28.88 -6.05 -15.70
CA GLY A 50 -27.86 -6.83 -15.02
C GLY A 50 -26.60 -6.01 -14.74
N LEU A 51 -25.68 -6.57 -13.94
CA LEU A 51 -24.39 -5.94 -13.65
C LEU A 51 -23.59 -5.63 -14.93
N ARG A 52 -23.67 -6.51 -15.93
CA ARG A 52 -23.03 -6.31 -17.24
C ARG A 52 -23.55 -5.06 -17.96
N ASP A 53 -24.86 -4.80 -17.88
CA ASP A 53 -25.45 -3.62 -18.51
C ASP A 53 -24.98 -2.34 -17.82
N ILE A 54 -24.90 -2.35 -16.49
CA ILE A 54 -24.35 -1.22 -15.73
C ILE A 54 -22.90 -0.97 -16.11
N ILE A 55 -22.08 -2.02 -16.19
CA ILE A 55 -20.68 -1.89 -16.61
C ILE A 55 -20.63 -1.26 -18.00
N LEU A 56 -21.43 -1.70 -18.96
CA LEU A 56 -21.44 -1.12 -20.32
C LEU A 56 -21.94 0.34 -20.36
N ILE A 57 -22.78 0.76 -19.41
CA ILE A 57 -23.26 2.15 -19.32
C ILE A 57 -22.18 3.06 -18.72
N LEU A 58 -21.50 2.61 -17.66
CA LEU A 58 -20.50 3.41 -16.93
C LEU A 58 -19.10 3.34 -17.57
N ASP A 59 -18.75 2.17 -18.09
CA ASP A 59 -17.53 1.88 -18.82
C ASP A 59 -17.86 1.14 -20.12
N PRO A 60 -18.22 1.87 -21.18
CA PRO A 60 -18.55 1.27 -22.48
C PRO A 60 -17.35 0.61 -23.16
N ASN A 61 -16.13 0.73 -22.62
CA ASN A 61 -14.95 0.15 -23.21
C ASN A 61 -13.92 -0.32 -22.16
N PRO A 62 -14.25 -1.37 -21.39
CA PRO A 62 -13.45 -1.83 -20.26
C PRO A 62 -12.06 -2.39 -20.65
N GLY A 63 -11.79 -2.52 -21.95
CA GLY A 63 -10.49 -2.91 -22.51
C GLY A 63 -9.65 -1.77 -23.11
N LYS A 64 -10.14 -0.53 -23.16
CA LYS A 64 -9.38 0.65 -23.60
C LYS A 64 -8.99 1.59 -22.44
N SER A 65 -8.92 1.07 -21.22
CA SER A 65 -7.98 1.65 -20.26
C SER A 65 -6.61 1.62 -20.95
N SER A 66 -6.09 2.80 -21.28
CA SER A 66 -4.81 3.01 -21.95
C SER A 66 -3.81 1.93 -21.55
N ALA A 67 -3.31 1.16 -22.51
CA ALA A 67 -2.32 0.11 -22.27
C ALA A 67 -1.32 0.62 -21.22
N ALA A 68 -1.39 0.07 -20.01
CA ALA A 68 -0.41 0.36 -19.00
C ALA A 68 0.93 0.01 -19.62
N ALA A 69 1.78 1.01 -19.84
CA ALA A 69 3.11 0.78 -20.37
C ALA A 69 3.73 -0.34 -19.55
N ALA A 70 4.14 -1.41 -20.23
CA ALA A 70 4.68 -2.62 -19.59
C ALA A 70 5.66 -2.23 -18.48
N PRO A 71 5.63 -2.90 -17.31
CA PRO A 71 6.46 -2.52 -16.18
C PRO A 71 7.92 -2.54 -16.63
N LYS A 72 8.53 -1.36 -16.76
CA LYS A 72 9.95 -1.24 -17.04
C LYS A 72 10.68 -1.92 -15.89
N GLN A 73 11.28 -3.08 -16.17
CA GLN A 73 12.06 -3.86 -15.23
C GLN A 73 13.19 -2.97 -14.71
N ARG A 74 13.02 -2.43 -13.51
CA ARG A 74 13.94 -1.47 -12.92
C ARG A 74 15.25 -2.20 -12.67
N ARG A 75 16.31 -1.82 -13.40
CA ARG A 75 17.66 -2.40 -13.25
C ARG A 75 18.02 -2.48 -11.77
N ALA A 76 18.53 -3.64 -11.35
CA ALA A 76 19.00 -3.85 -9.98
C ALA A 76 20.02 -2.76 -9.62
N ARG A 77 19.87 -2.17 -8.43
CA ARG A 77 20.73 -1.06 -8.01
C ARG A 77 22.15 -1.60 -7.75
N VAL A 78 23.11 -1.11 -8.53
CA VAL A 78 24.55 -1.41 -8.38
C VAL A 78 25.05 -0.77 -7.08
N VAL A 79 25.86 -1.50 -6.32
CA VAL A 79 26.55 -0.97 -5.13
C VAL A 79 27.62 0.01 -5.62
N LYS A 80 27.57 1.25 -5.13
CA LYS A 80 28.59 2.27 -5.35
C LYS A 80 29.49 2.35 -4.13
N VAL A 81 30.80 2.33 -4.32
CA VAL A 81 31.79 2.48 -3.24
C VAL A 81 32.40 3.86 -3.33
N TYR A 82 32.32 4.66 -2.26
CA TYR A 82 32.92 5.98 -2.17
C TYR A 82 34.09 5.93 -1.18
N GLN A 83 35.22 6.53 -1.54
CA GLN A 83 36.37 6.64 -0.64
C GLN A 83 36.68 8.10 -0.34
N ASN A 84 36.60 8.49 0.93
CA ASN A 84 36.96 9.84 1.34
C ASN A 84 38.50 9.97 1.41
N PRO A 85 39.14 10.84 0.61
CA PRO A 85 40.60 11.01 0.61
C PRO A 85 41.13 11.70 1.88
N HIS A 86 40.26 12.39 2.64
CA HIS A 86 40.65 13.13 3.84
C HIS A 86 40.66 12.26 5.09
N THR A 87 39.75 11.29 5.19
CA THR A 87 39.62 10.41 6.36
C THR A 87 40.02 8.96 6.08
N GLY A 88 40.12 8.57 4.81
CA GLY A 88 40.35 7.19 4.38
C GLY A 88 39.12 6.28 4.51
N GLU A 89 37.98 6.80 4.98
CA GLU A 89 36.74 6.05 5.18
C GLU A 89 36.12 5.61 3.84
N LEU A 90 35.49 4.43 3.86
CA LEU A 90 34.82 3.83 2.71
C LEU A 90 33.31 3.71 2.97
N ILE A 91 32.49 4.13 2.01
CA ILE A 91 31.03 4.01 2.06
C ILE A 91 30.55 3.21 0.86
N GLU A 92 29.94 2.05 1.13
CA GLU A 92 29.27 1.25 0.12
C GLU A 92 27.76 1.48 0.19
N THR A 93 27.15 1.92 -0.92
CA THR A 93 25.72 2.16 -0.95
C THR A 93 25.09 1.83 -2.30
N LYS A 94 23.91 1.21 -2.27
CA LYS A 94 23.07 0.95 -3.45
C LYS A 94 22.26 2.18 -3.86
N GLY A 95 22.51 3.36 -3.28
CA GLY A 95 21.82 4.62 -3.62
C GLY A 95 22.21 5.82 -2.73
N GLY A 96 21.67 7.00 -2.99
CA GLY A 96 22.05 8.23 -2.27
C GLY A 96 21.57 8.36 -0.82
N ASN A 97 20.81 7.40 -0.28
CA ASN A 97 20.26 7.47 1.08
C ASN A 97 21.20 6.85 2.13
N HIS A 98 22.48 7.25 2.15
CA HIS A 98 23.44 6.82 3.15
C HIS A 98 23.85 8.01 4.03
N ARG A 99 23.73 7.89 5.36
CA ARG A 99 23.94 9.01 6.29
C ARG A 99 25.33 9.62 6.16
N GLY A 100 26.38 8.78 6.13
CA GLY A 100 27.76 9.27 5.96
C GLY A 100 28.00 9.94 4.61
N LEU A 101 27.32 9.48 3.54
CA LEU A 101 27.48 10.07 2.21
C LEU A 101 26.81 11.46 2.17
N LYS A 102 25.67 11.63 2.84
CA LYS A 102 25.03 12.94 3.01
C LYS A 102 25.94 13.89 3.79
N THR A 103 26.52 13.44 4.90
CA THR A 103 27.45 14.24 5.70
C THR A 103 28.68 14.66 4.88
N TRP A 104 29.25 13.78 4.06
CA TRP A 104 30.33 14.18 3.15
C TRP A 104 29.86 15.20 2.12
N LYS A 105 28.68 15.02 1.53
CA LYS A 105 28.13 15.99 0.54
C LYS A 105 27.86 17.35 1.15
N GLU A 106 27.45 17.40 2.41
CA GLU A 106 27.29 18.64 3.18
C GLU A 106 28.64 19.32 3.48
N GLN A 107 29.68 18.53 3.78
CA GLN A 107 30.99 19.06 4.18
C GLN A 107 31.88 19.46 2.98
N TYR A 108 31.88 18.68 1.90
CA TYR A 108 32.80 18.83 0.76
C TYR A 108 32.10 19.20 -0.55
N GLY A 109 30.76 19.26 -0.54
CA GLY A 109 29.95 19.50 -1.73
C GLY A 109 29.60 18.21 -2.49
N ALA A 110 28.43 18.21 -3.13
CA ALA A 110 27.91 17.03 -3.83
C ALA A 110 28.79 16.60 -5.02
N GLU A 111 29.28 17.55 -5.82
CA GLU A 111 30.11 17.28 -7.00
C GLU A 111 31.47 16.68 -6.61
N THR A 112 32.10 17.23 -5.58
CA THR A 112 33.37 16.72 -5.02
C THR A 112 33.23 15.29 -4.55
N VAL A 113 32.18 14.99 -3.77
CA VAL A 113 31.95 13.64 -3.24
C VAL A 113 31.55 12.66 -4.33
N ASP A 114 30.85 13.12 -5.37
CA ASP A 114 30.52 12.27 -6.52
C ASP A 114 31.77 11.85 -7.32
N SER A 115 32.86 12.65 -7.28
CA SER A 115 34.17 12.27 -7.86
C SER A 115 34.93 11.22 -7.04
N TRP A 116 34.55 10.98 -5.78
CA TRP A 116 35.17 9.99 -4.90
C TRP A 116 34.63 8.57 -5.10
N LEU A 117 33.72 8.41 -6.05
CA LEU A 117 33.20 7.12 -6.44
C LEU A 117 34.34 6.25 -7.00
N ARG A 118 34.67 5.16 -6.30
CA ARG A 118 35.43 4.06 -6.89
C ARG A 118 34.47 3.26 -7.77
N GLY A 119 34.61 3.47 -9.08
CA GLY A 119 33.98 2.67 -10.13
C GLY A 119 34.66 1.32 -10.31
#